data_AF-A0A951DW54-F1
#
_entry.id   AF-A0A951DW54-F1
#
_cell.length_a   1.000
_cell.length_b   1.000
_cell.length_c   1.000
_cell.angle_alpha   90.00
_cell.angle_beta   90.00
_cell.angle_gamma   90.00
#
_symmetry.space_group_name_H-M   'P 1'
#
loop_
_entity.id
_entity.type
_entity.pdbx_description
1 polymer ?
#
loop_
_entity_poly.entity_id
_entity_poly.type
_entity_poly.pdbx_seq_one_letter_code
_entity_poly.pdbx_strand_id
1 'polypeptide(L)' 'ELGRPLMVLDAAVANQPYLLGEHFTVADLNVASILSWARPARVDLGHVPKMADWFKRCAERPAARAARDLQR' A
#
# COMPACT_ATOMS: atom_id res chain seq x y z
N GLU A 1 -7.07 -9.30 14.21
CA GLU A 1 -5.61 -9.10 14.29
C GLU A 1 -4.98 -8.84 12.93
N LEU A 2 -4.61 -7.58 12.63
CA LEU A 2 -3.89 -7.21 11.38
C LEU A 2 -2.37 -7.00 11.58
N GLY A 3 -1.88 -6.92 12.83
CA GLY A 3 -0.48 -6.55 13.10
C GLY A 3 0.55 -7.45 12.41
N ARG A 4 0.42 -8.78 12.53
CA ARG A 4 1.38 -9.72 11.93
C ARG A 4 1.42 -9.63 10.38
N PRO A 5 0.29 -9.67 9.65
CA PRO A 5 0.29 -9.43 8.20
C PRO A 5 0.92 -8.09 7.78
N LEU A 6 0.65 -7.01 8.52
CA LEU A 6 1.22 -5.69 8.22
C LEU A 6 2.74 -5.68 8.40
N MET A 7 3.27 -6.35 9.43
CA MET A 7 4.72 -6.49 9.63
C MET A 7 5.39 -7.30 8.52
N VAL A 8 4.74 -8.36 8.01
CA VAL A 8 5.25 -9.13 6.86
C VAL A 8 5.35 -8.23 5.63
N LEU A 9 4.34 -7.40 5.40
CA LEU A 9 4.32 -6.48 4.28
C LEU A 9 5.39 -5.39 4.41
N ASP A 10 5.58 -4.84 5.61
CA ASP A 10 6.64 -3.86 5.92
C ASP A 10 8.03 -4.41 5.62
N ALA A 11 8.30 -5.65 6.04
CA ALA A 11 9.55 -6.32 5.74
C ALA A 11 9.73 -6.59 4.23
N ALA A 12 8.66 -6.97 3.52
CA ALA A 12 8.72 -7.27 2.09
C ALA A 12 9.09 -6.07 1.21
N VAL A 13 8.78 -4.85 1.65
CA VAL A 13 9.09 -3.60 0.93
C VAL A 13 10.20 -2.79 1.60
N ALA A 14 10.88 -3.37 2.60
CA ALA A 14 11.92 -2.67 3.35
C ALA A 14 13.15 -2.31 2.49
N ASN A 15 13.48 -3.17 1.52
CA ASN A 15 14.69 -3.06 0.70
C ASN A 15 14.41 -2.88 -0.80
N GLN A 16 13.15 -2.68 -1.18
CA GLN A 16 12.74 -2.54 -2.57
C GLN A 16 11.50 -1.64 -2.68
N PRO A 17 11.34 -0.89 -3.79
CA PRO A 17 10.26 0.09 -3.88
C PRO A 17 8.88 -0.53 -4.07
N TYR A 18 8.77 -1.78 -4.54
CA TYR A 18 7.53 -2.50 -4.81
C TYR A 18 7.66 -3.98 -4.42
N LEU A 19 6.54 -4.71 -4.38
CA LEU A 19 6.51 -6.08 -3.87
C LEU A 19 7.37 -7.08 -4.65
N LEU A 20 7.56 -6.83 -5.94
CA LEU A 20 8.32 -7.68 -6.85
C LEU A 20 9.60 -6.98 -7.36
N GLY A 21 10.15 -6.02 -6.61
CA GLY A 21 11.39 -5.33 -6.92
C GLY A 21 11.19 -3.87 -7.37
N GLU A 22 11.89 -3.47 -8.42
CA GLU A 22 12.00 -2.07 -8.86
C GLU A 22 10.75 -1.52 -9.56
N HIS A 23 9.90 -2.40 -10.09
CA HIS A 23 8.76 -2.00 -10.91
C HIS A 23 7.44 -2.27 -10.22
N PHE A 24 6.52 -1.31 -10.33
CA PHE A 24 5.15 -1.48 -9.88
C PHE A 24 4.44 -2.52 -10.74
N THR A 25 3.73 -3.45 -10.11
CA THR A 25 3.01 -4.53 -10.78
C THR A 25 1.56 -4.64 -10.32
N VAL A 26 0.83 -5.60 -10.89
CA VAL A 26 -0.51 -5.97 -10.42
C VAL A 26 -0.50 -6.46 -8.96
N ALA A 27 0.62 -6.99 -8.46
CA ALA A 27 0.75 -7.39 -7.06
C ALA A 27 0.59 -6.18 -6.13
N ASP A 28 1.25 -5.07 -6.44
CA ASP A 28 1.15 -3.83 -5.67
C ASP A 28 -0.26 -3.24 -5.75
N LEU A 29 -0.83 -3.21 -6.95
CA LEU A 29 -2.19 -2.71 -7.18
C LEU A 29 -3.21 -3.49 -6.34
N ASN A 30 -3.10 -4.82 -6.33
CA ASN A 30 -4.01 -5.68 -5.59
C ASN A 30 -3.93 -5.39 -4.08
N VAL A 31 -2.75 -5.45 -3.48
CA VAL A 31 -2.59 -5.24 -2.03
C VAL A 31 -2.93 -3.81 -1.63
N ALA A 32 -2.50 -2.81 -2.41
CA ALA A 32 -2.82 -1.40 -2.13
C ALA A 32 -4.34 -1.13 -2.22
N SER A 33 -5.06 -1.78 -3.12
CA SER A 33 -6.53 -1.62 -3.22
C SER A 33 -7.23 -2.07 -1.93
N ILE A 34 -6.77 -3.16 -1.30
CA ILE A 34 -7.30 -3.62 -0.01
C ILE A 34 -6.93 -2.64 1.09
N LEU A 35 -5.69 -2.16 1.13
CA LEU A 35 -5.24 -1.19 2.14
C LEU A 35 -5.89 0.19 2.02
N SER A 36 -6.51 0.53 0.89
CA SER A 36 -7.30 1.76 0.77
C SER A 36 -8.44 1.86 1.81
N TRP A 37 -8.91 0.72 2.31
CA TRP A 37 -9.90 0.63 3.38
C TRP A 37 -9.33 0.78 4.79
N ALA A 38 -8.00 0.74 4.97
CA ALA A 38 -7.35 0.82 6.27
C ALA A 38 -7.65 2.16 6.98
N ARG A 39 -7.68 3.27 6.23
CA ARG A 39 -8.01 4.60 6.77
C ARG A 39 -9.46 4.69 7.24
N PRO A 40 -10.49 4.40 6.42
CA PRO A 40 -11.88 4.33 6.86
C PRO A 40 -12.08 3.40 8.07
N ALA A 41 -11.37 2.28 8.11
CA ALA A 41 -11.41 1.31 9.20
C ALA A 41 -10.57 1.69 10.44
N ARG A 42 -9.92 2.86 10.45
CA ARG A 42 -9.08 3.36 11.55
C ARG A 42 -7.97 2.40 11.98
N VAL A 43 -7.42 1.66 11.03
CA VAL A 43 -6.26 0.79 11.27
C VAL A 43 -5.03 1.66 11.50
N ASP A 44 -4.34 1.45 12.62
CA ASP A 44 -3.07 2.10 12.89
C ASP A 44 -1.96 1.50 12.02
N LEU A 45 -1.28 2.36 11.25
CA LEU A 45 -0.15 2.00 10.40
C LEU A 45 1.17 2.60 10.92
N GLY A 46 1.18 3.29 12.06
CA GLY A 46 2.36 3.97 12.60
C GLY A 46 3.52 3.03 12.95
N HIS A 47 3.22 1.76 13.20
CA HIS A 47 4.22 0.72 13.52
C HIS A 47 4.82 0.02 12.29
N VAL A 48 4.40 0.40 11.07
CA VAL A 48 4.84 -0.20 9.79
C VAL A 48 5.17 0.90 8.76
N PRO A 49 6.23 1.68 9.00
CA PRO A 49 6.52 2.88 8.20
C PRO A 49 6.95 2.58 6.76
N LYS A 50 7.63 1.46 6.49
CA LYS A 50 8.05 1.10 5.12
C LYS A 50 6.86 0.69 4.28
N MET A 51 5.95 -0.07 4.87
CA MET A 51 4.66 -0.39 4.26
C MET A 51 3.84 0.88 4.02
N ALA A 52 3.77 1.79 4.99
CA ALA A 52 3.04 3.05 4.84
C ALA A 52 3.57 3.90 3.67
N ASP A 53 4.90 4.00 3.53
CA ASP A 53 5.55 4.71 2.42
C ASP A 53 5.30 4.03 1.07
N TRP A 54 5.39 2.69 1.01
CA TRP A 54 5.04 1.91 -0.19
C TRP A 54 3.57 2.10 -0.58
N PHE A 55 2.65 2.07 0.39
CA PHE A 55 1.23 2.27 0.15
C PHE A 55 0.95 3.69 -0.37
N LYS A 56 1.58 4.71 0.23
CA LYS A 56 1.51 6.09 -0.26
C LYS A 56 1.98 6.20 -1.70
N ARG A 57 3.14 5.61 -2.04
CA ARG A 57 3.67 5.57 -3.42
C ARG A 57 2.67 4.93 -4.39
N CYS A 58 2.03 3.82 -4.02
CA CYS A 58 1.00 3.18 -4.83
C CYS A 58 -0.23 4.09 -5.02
N ALA A 59 -0.71 4.70 -3.94
CA ALA A 59 -1.87 5.58 -3.95
C ALA A 59 -1.64 6.89 -4.71
N GLU A 60 -0.40 7.39 -4.77
CA GLU A 60 0.00 8.62 -5.45
C GLU A 60 0.41 8.42 -6.92
N ARG A 61 0.18 7.25 -7.51
CA ARG A 61 0.35 7.07 -8.95
C ARG A 61 -0.68 7.93 -9.72
N PRO A 62 -0.33 8.52 -10.88
CA PRO A 62 -1.29 9.27 -11.70
C PRO A 62 -2.56 8.47 -12.03
N ALA A 63 -2.41 7.20 -12.41
CA ALA A 63 -3.55 6.32 -12.69
C ALA A 63 -4.43 6.06 -11.46
N ALA A 64 -3.84 5.95 -10.26
CA ALA A 64 -4.59 5.76 -9.03
C ALA A 64 -5.39 7.03 -8.65
N ARG A 65 -4.84 8.22 -8.89
CA ARG A 65 -5.58 9.48 -8.77
C ARG A 65 -6.74 9.54 -9.75
N ALA A 66 -6.47 9.31 -11.03
CA ALA A 66 -7.50 9.33 -12.07
C ALA A 66 -8.64 8.35 -11.77
N ALA A 67 -8.32 7.13 -11.31
CA ALA A 67 -9.33 6.14 -10.92
C ALA A 67 -10.21 6.62 -9.75
N ARG A 68 -9.63 7.27 -8.73
CA ARG A 68 -10.40 7.83 -7.61
C ARG A 68 -11.29 8.99 -8.04
N ASP A 69 -10.86 9.80 -9.00
CA ASP A 69 -11.65 10.92 -9.48
C ASP A 69 -12.85 10.46 -10.33
N LEU A 70 -12.77 9.27 -10.95
CA LEU A 70 -13.92 8.62 -11.62
C LEU A 70 -14.96 8.03 -10.64
N GLN A 71 -14.58 7.80 -9.38
CA GLN A 71 -15.44 7.21 -8.35
C GLN A 71 -16.19 8.26 -7.51
N ARG A 72 -15.97 9.56 -7.78
CA ARG A 72 -16.70 10.67 -7.16
C ARG A 72 -17.94 11.00 -7.98
#